data_AF-A0A4Y9MPU7-F1
#
_entry.id   AF-A0A4Y9MPU7-F1
#
_cell.length_a   1.000
_cell.length_b   1.000
_cell.length_c   1.000
_cell.angle_alpha   90.00
_cell.angle_beta   90.00
_cell.angle_gamma   90.00
#
_symmetry.space_group_name_H-M   'P 1'
#
loop_
_entity.id
_entity.type
_entity.pdbx_description
1 polymer ?
#
loop_
_entity_poly.entity_id
_entity_poly.type
_entity_poly.pdbx_seq_one_letter_code
_entity_poly.pdbx_strand_id
1 'polypeptide(L)'
;MAESGGGLSGGAGRCRARAGGVAACAPGAGDASSAEPVWWRRRSSPASRPLRGDDDPVTSPTTTDGGRLARVRAGVRKVGTALRQRREPRWARGFDRARHPWLLSDGERGNAASALPAWREGNDVRALIDGRSYLPSLAAALAGAREDDVVLFAGWRAEPDELLDDEGPPIAAALVGAACRGALVRGLLWRSHSELLGYTYRANRDLARAVTAAGGQVLLDHRVRPVGSHHQKFVVVARTSAGPDGDVAFLGGIDTAHARRDGGPHPGDRQTRPFSAVYGPTPAWHDVHLQMSGPVVRDVETMFRQRWDDPARLTRWPWHTVPDRLDGLQQTARPLPPPTPPPAPAGRCAVQLLRTYPARRPAYPFAPEGERSVARAYAKALARARRLVYVEDQYLWSRDVARIFAAALRRSPQLRLIAVVPRYPDTEGRVDVPASLLGRNSAWRTVLEAGGDRVHLFDLENAAGRPVYVHAKVVVIDDVWAAVGSANLNRRSWTHDSELTAAVLDEQLDGREPVDPGGLGDGARTFARQLRLALTREHLGRIDGDDADLLDPDSAVETMRRSADRLDAWHATGCVGSRPVGQLRSHPGRPGGGTWRRRLVRPAYDLVYDPDGRPWRIRLRRTF
;
A
#
# COMPACT_ATOMS: atom_id res chain seq x y z
N MET A 1 60.59 25.67 -21.48
CA MET A 1 60.86 26.18 -22.84
C MET A 1 59.53 26.60 -23.43
N ALA A 2 59.43 27.91 -23.73
CA ALA A 2 58.44 28.64 -24.55
C ALA A 2 56.94 28.31 -24.37
N GLU A 3 56.12 29.21 -23.81
CA GLU A 3 55.44 30.34 -24.50
C GLU A 3 54.51 29.83 -25.62
N SER A 4 53.26 30.25 -25.83
CA SER A 4 52.37 31.37 -25.48
C SER A 4 51.01 30.97 -26.12
N GLY A 5 49.81 31.49 -25.86
CA GLY A 5 49.29 32.71 -25.28
C GLY A 5 48.03 33.12 -26.06
N GLY A 6 46.96 33.53 -25.35
CA GLY A 6 45.79 34.29 -25.86
C GLY A 6 44.72 33.50 -26.62
N GLY A 7 43.41 33.66 -26.41
CA GLY A 7 42.64 34.70 -25.71
C GLY A 7 41.49 35.17 -26.61
N LEU A 8 40.35 35.53 -25.98
CA LEU A 8 39.21 36.32 -26.49
C LEU A 8 38.15 35.56 -27.32
N SER A 9 36.86 35.92 -27.37
CA SER A 9 35.88 36.62 -26.52
C SER A 9 34.60 36.76 -27.36
N GLY A 10 33.42 36.58 -26.74
CA GLY A 10 32.18 37.35 -27.04
C GLY A 10 31.44 37.16 -28.38
N GLY A 11 30.10 37.09 -28.30
CA GLY A 11 29.23 37.28 -29.46
C GLY A 11 27.79 36.81 -29.27
N ALA A 12 26.94 37.66 -28.70
CA ALA A 12 25.50 37.49 -28.64
C ALA A 12 24.84 37.84 -29.99
N GLY A 13 23.75 37.16 -30.34
CA GLY A 13 22.85 37.53 -31.45
C GLY A 13 21.42 37.03 -31.19
N ARG A 14 20.51 37.96 -30.94
CA ARG A 14 19.05 37.75 -30.80
C ARG A 14 18.31 38.14 -32.08
N CYS A 15 17.07 37.63 -32.17
CA CYS A 15 15.88 38.13 -32.89
C CYS A 15 15.74 37.79 -34.39
N ARG A 16 14.66 37.07 -34.75
CA ARG A 16 13.34 37.67 -35.05
C ARG A 16 12.25 36.61 -35.26
N ALA A 17 11.06 36.98 -34.81
CA ALA A 17 9.78 36.29 -34.99
C ALA A 17 9.18 36.52 -36.37
N ARG A 18 8.32 35.59 -36.83
CA ARG A 18 7.17 35.89 -37.68
C ARG A 18 5.96 35.04 -37.27
N ALA A 19 4.86 35.74 -37.00
CA ALA A 19 3.51 35.20 -36.91
C ALA A 19 2.87 35.13 -38.31
N GLY A 20 1.91 34.23 -38.48
CA GLY A 20 1.04 34.12 -39.65
C GLY A 20 0.01 33.02 -39.39
N GLY A 21 -1.28 33.39 -39.38
CA GLY A 21 -2.39 32.53 -38.99
C GLY A 21 -3.28 32.06 -40.14
N VAL A 22 -4.35 31.38 -39.71
CA VAL A 22 -5.65 31.12 -40.38
C VAL A 22 -5.64 30.10 -41.54
N ALA A 23 -6.33 28.96 -41.34
CA ALA A 23 -7.39 28.48 -42.24
C ALA A 23 -8.09 27.25 -41.65
N ALA A 24 -9.42 27.34 -41.56
CA ALA A 24 -10.33 26.24 -41.31
C ALA A 24 -10.56 25.44 -42.59
N CYS A 25 -10.78 24.12 -42.48
CA CYS A 25 -11.46 23.32 -43.49
C CYS A 25 -12.14 22.11 -42.84
N ALA A 26 -13.47 22.06 -42.94
CA ALA A 26 -14.26 20.85 -42.80
C ALA A 26 -14.20 20.04 -44.12
N PRO A 27 -14.56 18.75 -44.06
CA PRO A 27 -15.62 18.24 -44.93
C PRO A 27 -16.64 17.46 -44.09
N GLY A 28 -17.94 17.44 -44.36
CA GLY A 28 -18.60 17.33 -45.65
C GLY A 28 -19.38 16.01 -45.64
N ALA A 29 -20.69 16.10 -45.52
CA ALA A 29 -21.63 14.97 -45.53
C ALA A 29 -21.92 14.48 -46.97
N GLY A 30 -22.28 13.20 -47.08
CA GLY A 30 -22.98 12.55 -48.20
C GLY A 30 -23.44 11.17 -47.71
N ASP A 31 -24.75 10.95 -47.52
CA ASP A 31 -25.69 10.29 -48.48
C ASP A 31 -25.24 8.87 -48.89
N ALA A 32 -26.07 7.84 -49.01
CA ALA A 32 -27.45 7.55 -48.71
C ALA A 32 -27.64 6.02 -48.93
N SER A 33 -28.76 5.49 -48.46
CA SER A 33 -29.51 4.35 -49.03
C SER A 33 -29.18 2.88 -48.69
N SER A 34 -30.23 2.25 -48.14
CA SER A 34 -30.80 0.93 -48.47
C SER A 34 -30.05 -0.37 -48.17
N ALA A 35 -30.60 -1.14 -47.22
CA ALA A 35 -31.36 -2.38 -47.49
C ALA A 35 -31.14 -3.42 -46.37
N GLU A 36 -32.18 -3.63 -45.56
CA GLU A 36 -32.34 -4.87 -44.78
C GLU A 36 -32.74 -6.03 -45.70
N PRO A 37 -32.53 -7.29 -45.25
CA PRO A 37 -33.72 -8.15 -45.13
C PRO A 37 -33.83 -8.91 -43.80
N VAL A 38 -35.05 -8.85 -43.30
CA VAL A 38 -35.72 -9.57 -42.21
C VAL A 38 -35.93 -11.05 -42.52
N TRP A 39 -35.60 -11.97 -41.60
CA TRP A 39 -36.34 -13.23 -41.28
C TRP A 39 -35.87 -13.70 -39.87
N TRP A 40 -36.64 -14.04 -38.83
CA TRP A 40 -37.95 -14.70 -38.67
C TRP A 40 -38.62 -14.33 -37.32
N ARG A 41 -39.96 -14.22 -37.29
CA ARG A 41 -40.84 -14.30 -36.10
C ARG A 41 -41.88 -15.41 -36.32
N ARG A 42 -42.21 -16.18 -35.27
CA ARG A 42 -43.54 -16.76 -34.99
C ARG A 42 -43.72 -16.84 -33.47
N ARG A 43 -44.65 -16.04 -32.89
CA ARG A 43 -46.07 -16.34 -32.55
C ARG A 43 -46.18 -17.18 -31.27
N SER A 44 -47.07 -16.96 -30.29
CA SER A 44 -48.08 -15.94 -29.96
C SER A 44 -48.72 -16.37 -28.62
N SER A 45 -49.10 -15.43 -27.75
CA SER A 45 -49.90 -15.67 -26.53
C SER A 45 -51.35 -16.11 -26.85
N PRO A 46 -52.17 -16.41 -25.82
CA PRO A 46 -53.24 -15.46 -25.54
C PRO A 46 -53.48 -15.16 -24.05
N ALA A 47 -54.10 -14.00 -23.86
CA ALA A 47 -54.51 -13.38 -22.61
C ALA A 47 -55.81 -13.98 -22.02
N SER A 48 -56.08 -13.66 -20.75
CA SER A 48 -57.45 -13.56 -20.22
C SER A 48 -57.60 -12.27 -19.41
N ARG A 49 -58.78 -11.67 -19.54
CA ARG A 49 -59.20 -10.30 -19.17
C ARG A 49 -59.76 -10.20 -17.73
N PRO A 50 -59.99 -8.97 -17.21
CA PRO A 50 -60.32 -8.69 -15.81
C PRO A 50 -61.83 -8.60 -15.55
N LEU A 51 -62.24 -8.72 -14.29
CA LEU A 51 -63.56 -8.31 -13.81
C LEU A 51 -63.41 -7.41 -12.56
N ARG A 52 -64.06 -6.25 -12.62
CA ARG A 52 -64.37 -5.36 -11.49
C ARG A 52 -65.69 -5.80 -10.84
N GLY A 53 -65.84 -5.54 -9.55
CA GLY A 53 -67.09 -5.54 -8.80
C GLY A 53 -66.87 -4.90 -7.43
N ASP A 54 -67.69 -3.90 -7.12
CA ASP A 54 -67.59 -2.94 -6.01
C ASP A 54 -68.10 -3.46 -4.63
N ASP A 55 -67.81 -2.63 -3.61
CA ASP A 55 -68.55 -2.35 -2.35
C ASP A 55 -68.47 -3.26 -1.10
N ASP A 56 -67.66 -2.77 -0.14
CA ASP A 56 -67.97 -2.42 1.27
C ASP A 56 -68.19 -3.48 2.39
N PRO A 57 -67.98 -3.10 3.69
CA PRO A 57 -67.13 -3.83 4.62
C PRO A 57 -67.88 -4.71 5.62
N VAL A 58 -67.25 -5.80 6.05
CA VAL A 58 -67.67 -6.59 7.21
C VAL A 58 -66.54 -6.67 8.24
N THR A 59 -66.90 -6.28 9.45
CA THR A 59 -66.07 -6.24 10.66
C THR A 59 -65.86 -7.63 11.28
N SER A 60 -64.57 -7.92 11.56
CA SER A 60 -64.05 -8.76 12.68
C SER A 60 -64.26 -10.30 12.62
N PRO A 61 -63.37 -11.15 13.21
CA PRO A 61 -62.48 -10.88 14.34
C PRO A 61 -61.01 -11.32 14.19
N THR A 62 -60.21 -10.79 15.12
CA THR A 62 -58.85 -11.15 15.51
C THR A 62 -58.52 -12.65 15.51
N THR A 63 -57.44 -13.03 14.83
CA THR A 63 -56.55 -14.11 15.30
C THR A 63 -55.09 -13.79 15.02
N THR A 64 -54.36 -13.71 16.13
CA THR A 64 -52.92 -13.75 16.34
C THR A 64 -52.15 -14.71 15.43
N ASP A 65 -51.49 -14.21 14.38
CA ASP A 65 -50.38 -14.95 13.76
C ASP A 65 -49.22 -14.07 13.21
N GLY A 66 -49.47 -12.78 13.00
CA GLY A 66 -48.43 -11.82 12.56
C GLY A 66 -47.29 -11.64 13.56
N GLY A 67 -47.56 -11.73 14.87
CA GLY A 67 -46.55 -11.58 15.93
C GLY A 67 -45.59 -12.77 16.03
N ARG A 68 -46.04 -13.98 15.66
CA ARG A 68 -45.22 -15.20 15.73
C ARG A 68 -44.24 -15.26 14.55
N LEU A 69 -44.71 -14.94 13.35
CA LEU A 69 -43.86 -14.78 12.15
C LEU A 69 -42.84 -13.64 12.28
N ALA A 70 -43.22 -12.51 12.90
CA ALA A 70 -42.29 -11.42 13.18
C ALA A 70 -41.23 -11.80 14.22
N ARG A 71 -41.60 -12.51 15.29
CA ARG A 71 -40.65 -13.03 16.30
C ARG A 71 -39.76 -14.14 15.76
N VAL A 72 -40.26 -15.02 14.90
CA VAL A 72 -39.46 -16.05 14.22
C VAL A 72 -38.49 -15.41 13.22
N ARG A 73 -38.91 -14.41 12.43
CA ARG A 73 -38.01 -13.65 11.55
C ARG A 73 -36.96 -12.86 12.34
N ALA A 74 -37.32 -12.26 13.47
CA ALA A 74 -36.39 -11.59 14.37
C ALA A 74 -35.43 -12.58 15.06
N GLY A 75 -35.93 -13.77 15.43
CA GLY A 75 -35.16 -14.88 15.99
C GLY A 75 -34.17 -15.49 15.00
N VAL A 76 -34.59 -15.73 13.76
CA VAL A 76 -33.74 -16.20 12.66
C VAL A 76 -32.70 -15.14 12.28
N ARG A 77 -33.06 -13.84 12.29
CA ARG A 77 -32.07 -12.75 12.15
C ARG A 77 -31.09 -12.71 13.33
N LYS A 78 -31.55 -12.84 14.58
CA LYS A 78 -30.68 -12.90 15.77
C LYS A 78 -29.76 -14.12 15.76
N VAL A 79 -30.26 -15.30 15.39
CA VAL A 79 -29.48 -16.54 15.27
C VAL A 79 -28.52 -16.47 14.08
N GLY A 80 -28.93 -15.90 12.96
CA GLY A 80 -28.08 -15.63 11.80
C GLY A 80 -26.95 -14.63 12.12
N THR A 81 -27.25 -13.56 12.85
CA THR A 81 -26.25 -12.60 13.36
C THR A 81 -25.34 -13.23 14.40
N ALA A 82 -25.86 -14.04 15.33
CA ALA A 82 -25.07 -14.77 16.32
C ALA A 82 -24.16 -15.84 15.69
N LEU A 83 -24.61 -16.55 14.64
CA LEU A 83 -23.81 -17.50 13.87
C LEU A 83 -22.76 -16.79 12.99
N ARG A 84 -23.07 -15.63 12.41
CA ARG A 84 -22.09 -14.76 11.71
C ARG A 84 -21.03 -14.22 12.68
N GLN A 85 -21.45 -13.85 13.89
CA GLN A 85 -20.60 -13.50 15.03
C GLN A 85 -19.89 -14.71 15.67
N ARG A 86 -20.10 -15.96 15.23
CA ARG A 86 -19.24 -17.08 15.69
C ARG A 86 -17.95 -17.23 14.87
N ARG A 87 -17.82 -16.52 13.72
CA ARG A 87 -16.66 -16.63 12.81
C ARG A 87 -15.67 -15.47 12.83
N GLU A 88 -16.01 -14.34 13.45
CA GLU A 88 -15.06 -13.23 13.63
C GLU A 88 -14.17 -13.49 14.87
N PRO A 89 -12.86 -13.21 14.82
CA PRO A 89 -11.98 -13.42 15.97
C PRO A 89 -12.44 -12.61 17.19
N ARG A 90 -12.60 -13.27 18.36
CA ARG A 90 -13.12 -12.61 19.59
C ARG A 90 -12.32 -11.36 19.97
N TRP A 91 -11.01 -11.39 19.78
CA TRP A 91 -10.12 -10.26 20.11
C TRP A 91 -10.41 -9.00 19.27
N ALA A 92 -10.91 -9.15 18.04
CA ALA A 92 -11.22 -8.04 17.15
C ALA A 92 -12.50 -7.28 17.55
N ARG A 93 -13.20 -7.74 18.60
CA ARG A 93 -14.42 -7.11 19.13
C ARG A 93 -14.19 -6.27 20.38
N GLY A 94 -13.01 -6.36 20.99
CA GLY A 94 -12.73 -5.74 22.29
C GLY A 94 -12.25 -4.28 22.22
N PHE A 95 -12.37 -3.63 21.07
CA PHE A 95 -11.94 -2.24 20.90
C PHE A 95 -12.97 -1.27 21.49
N ASP A 96 -12.49 -0.31 22.27
CA ASP A 96 -13.30 0.74 22.86
C ASP A 96 -13.51 1.85 21.82
N ARG A 97 -14.69 1.82 21.21
CA ARG A 97 -15.07 2.77 20.17
C ARG A 97 -15.43 4.14 20.71
N ALA A 98 -15.64 4.28 22.02
CA ALA A 98 -15.95 5.57 22.64
C ALA A 98 -14.69 6.45 22.75
N ARG A 99 -13.49 5.86 22.86
CA ARG A 99 -12.23 6.61 22.88
C ARG A 99 -11.92 7.25 21.54
N HIS A 100 -11.87 6.43 20.49
CA HIS A 100 -11.76 6.90 19.12
C HIS A 100 -12.29 5.81 18.16
N PRO A 101 -13.12 6.15 17.15
CA PRO A 101 -13.74 5.13 16.31
C PRO A 101 -12.77 4.41 15.36
N TRP A 102 -11.75 5.11 14.85
CA TRP A 102 -10.89 4.62 13.76
C TRP A 102 -9.45 4.28 14.18
N LEU A 103 -8.89 5.06 15.09
CA LEU A 103 -7.49 4.97 15.53
C LEU A 103 -7.39 4.21 16.85
N LEU A 104 -6.29 3.48 17.07
CA LEU A 104 -6.02 2.79 18.34
C LEU A 104 -5.70 3.81 19.45
N SER A 105 -6.24 3.61 20.64
CA SER A 105 -5.70 4.23 21.87
C SER A 105 -4.40 3.52 22.31
N ASP A 106 -3.69 4.08 23.29
CA ASP A 106 -2.45 3.49 23.82
C ASP A 106 -2.63 2.06 24.32
N GLY A 107 -3.73 1.79 25.03
CA GLY A 107 -4.08 0.44 25.49
C GLY A 107 -4.43 -0.50 24.32
N GLU A 108 -5.09 0.03 23.29
CA GLU A 108 -5.43 -0.74 22.10
C GLU A 108 -4.24 -1.00 21.19
N ARG A 109 -3.14 -0.22 21.25
CA ARG A 109 -1.87 -0.50 20.56
C ARG A 109 -1.32 -1.87 20.94
N GLY A 110 -1.53 -2.30 22.18
CA GLY A 110 -1.08 -3.60 22.69
C GLY A 110 0.43 -3.69 22.88
N ASN A 111 1.10 -2.56 23.13
CA ASN A 111 2.51 -2.48 23.47
C ASN A 111 2.76 -1.33 24.46
N ALA A 112 2.76 -1.64 25.76
CA ALA A 112 2.97 -0.65 26.82
C ALA A 112 4.41 -0.07 26.87
N ALA A 113 5.38 -0.70 26.19
CA ALA A 113 6.74 -0.20 26.09
C ALA A 113 6.94 0.77 24.90
N SER A 114 5.90 1.03 24.12
CA SER A 114 5.97 1.98 23.02
C SER A 114 6.05 3.40 23.58
N ALA A 115 7.08 4.16 23.17
CA ALA A 115 7.16 5.59 23.43
C ALA A 115 6.43 6.45 22.38
N LEU A 116 5.75 5.81 21.41
CA LEU A 116 4.95 6.54 20.44
C LEU A 116 3.61 6.95 21.05
N PRO A 117 3.10 8.15 20.75
CA PRO A 117 1.74 8.52 21.11
C PRO A 117 0.72 7.59 20.42
N ALA A 118 -0.53 7.63 20.89
CA ALA A 118 -1.63 7.00 20.21
C ALA A 118 -1.72 7.48 18.75
N TRP A 119 -1.77 8.80 18.53
CA TRP A 119 -1.69 9.45 17.22
C TRP A 119 -1.18 10.90 17.38
N ARG A 120 -0.87 11.56 16.25
CA ARG A 120 -0.53 12.98 16.17
C ARG A 120 -1.53 13.69 15.29
N GLU A 121 -2.04 14.82 15.74
CA GLU A 121 -2.86 15.74 14.94
C GLU A 121 -1.97 16.83 14.30
N GLY A 122 -2.56 17.64 13.41
CA GLY A 122 -1.87 18.80 12.85
C GLY A 122 -0.86 18.50 11.74
N ASN A 123 -0.97 17.38 11.03
CA ASN A 123 0.02 17.01 10.01
C ASN A 123 -0.47 17.31 8.59
N ASP A 124 0.45 17.70 7.71
CA ASP A 124 0.20 17.63 6.28
C ASP A 124 0.66 16.28 5.75
N VAL A 125 -0.15 15.69 4.86
CA VAL A 125 0.09 14.34 4.33
C VAL A 125 -0.22 14.36 2.84
N ARG A 126 0.79 14.05 2.03
CA ARG A 126 0.67 13.91 0.59
C ARG A 126 0.99 12.48 0.18
N ALA A 127 0.09 11.86 -0.57
CA ALA A 127 0.38 10.60 -1.24
C ALA A 127 1.23 10.82 -2.49
N LEU A 128 2.24 9.99 -2.64
CA LEU A 128 3.19 9.95 -3.75
C LEU A 128 3.00 8.59 -4.42
N ILE A 129 2.27 8.59 -5.53
CA ILE A 129 1.97 7.38 -6.31
C ILE A 129 3.12 7.16 -7.30
N ASP A 130 3.68 5.95 -7.26
CA ASP A 130 4.87 5.49 -7.95
C ASP A 130 6.19 6.22 -7.60
N GLY A 131 7.30 5.64 -8.05
CA GLY A 131 8.63 6.17 -7.75
C GLY A 131 8.92 7.53 -8.35
N ARG A 132 8.33 7.88 -9.51
CA ARG A 132 8.54 9.18 -10.17
C ARG A 132 7.89 10.35 -9.44
N SER A 133 6.96 10.11 -8.52
CA SER A 133 6.47 11.18 -7.62
C SER A 133 7.30 11.26 -6.32
N TYR A 134 7.79 10.12 -5.83
CA TYR A 134 8.53 10.04 -4.58
C TYR A 134 10.02 10.40 -4.68
N LEU A 135 10.75 9.77 -5.59
CA LEU A 135 12.20 9.87 -5.65
C LEU A 135 12.69 11.31 -5.91
N PRO A 136 12.04 12.12 -6.78
CA PRO A 136 12.43 13.53 -6.92
C PRO A 136 12.15 14.36 -5.67
N SER A 137 11.06 14.07 -4.95
CA SER A 137 10.75 14.73 -3.67
C SER A 137 11.79 14.41 -2.60
N LEU A 138 12.27 13.16 -2.56
CA LEU A 138 13.39 12.76 -1.72
C LEU A 138 14.70 13.47 -2.12
N ALA A 139 15.00 13.55 -3.42
CA ALA A 139 16.19 14.26 -3.91
C ALA A 139 16.19 15.72 -3.47
N ALA A 140 15.07 16.42 -3.59
CA ALA A 140 14.92 17.81 -3.16
C ALA A 140 15.14 17.97 -1.65
N ALA A 141 14.55 17.08 -0.84
CA ALA A 141 14.71 17.09 0.61
C ALA A 141 16.18 16.89 1.02
N LEU A 142 16.87 15.92 0.41
CA LEU A 142 18.29 15.65 0.65
C LEU A 142 19.19 16.78 0.17
N ALA A 143 18.94 17.32 -1.02
CA ALA A 143 19.74 18.39 -1.63
C ALA A 143 19.78 19.64 -0.74
N GLY A 144 18.68 19.96 -0.07
CA GLY A 144 18.66 21.11 0.82
C GLY A 144 19.35 20.87 2.18
N ALA A 145 19.53 19.62 2.63
CA ALA A 145 20.08 19.31 3.96
C ALA A 145 21.50 19.88 4.13
N ARG A 146 21.74 20.58 5.24
CA ARG A 146 22.99 21.30 5.55
C ARG A 146 23.49 21.02 6.96
N GLU A 147 24.50 21.75 7.40
CA GLU A 147 25.03 21.70 8.77
C GLU A 147 23.90 21.76 9.82
N ASP A 148 24.03 20.96 10.88
CA ASP A 148 23.06 20.74 11.96
C ASP A 148 21.72 20.06 11.58
N ASP A 149 21.45 19.85 10.28
CA ASP A 149 20.31 19.05 9.86
C ASP A 149 20.57 17.56 10.08
N VAL A 150 19.50 16.80 10.26
CA VAL A 150 19.55 15.37 10.55
C VAL A 150 18.84 14.59 9.45
N VAL A 151 19.55 13.66 8.81
CA VAL A 151 19.01 12.74 7.80
C VAL A 151 19.06 11.33 8.36
N LEU A 152 17.89 10.76 8.67
CA LEU A 152 17.76 9.39 9.17
C LEU A 152 16.99 8.54 8.17
N PHE A 153 17.46 7.34 7.85
CA PHE A 153 16.73 6.47 6.92
C PHE A 153 16.79 5.00 7.30
N ALA A 154 15.73 4.27 7.01
CA ALA A 154 15.71 2.82 7.10
C ALA A 154 15.15 2.21 5.82
N GLY A 155 15.71 1.07 5.42
CA GLY A 155 15.32 0.38 4.19
C GLY A 155 15.57 -1.11 4.25
N TRP A 156 14.85 -1.85 3.41
CA TRP A 156 15.11 -3.26 3.16
C TRP A 156 16.26 -3.44 2.18
N ARG A 157 16.31 -2.59 1.15
CA ARG A 157 17.36 -2.55 0.14
C ARG A 157 17.60 -1.12 -0.31
N ALA A 158 18.86 -0.77 -0.52
CA ALA A 158 19.23 0.49 -1.14
C ALA A 158 20.38 0.25 -2.11
N GLU A 159 20.14 0.51 -3.40
CA GLU A 159 21.16 0.42 -4.45
C GLU A 159 21.89 1.76 -4.55
N PRO A 160 23.22 1.81 -4.38
CA PRO A 160 23.94 3.07 -4.35
C PRO A 160 23.75 3.94 -5.61
N ASP A 161 23.60 3.27 -6.75
CA ASP A 161 23.47 3.87 -8.07
C ASP A 161 22.02 4.16 -8.47
N GLU A 162 21.00 3.80 -7.67
CA GLU A 162 19.60 4.13 -7.95
C GLU A 162 19.44 5.63 -8.11
N LEU A 163 19.00 6.06 -9.29
CA LEU A 163 18.81 7.47 -9.61
C LEU A 163 17.50 7.97 -9.00
N LEU A 164 17.55 9.17 -8.41
CA LEU A 164 16.36 9.75 -7.76
C LEU A 164 15.42 10.50 -8.72
N ASP A 165 15.81 10.65 -9.97
CA ASP A 165 15.01 11.14 -11.08
C ASP A 165 15.61 10.60 -12.39
N ASP A 166 15.02 10.83 -13.56
CA ASP A 166 15.59 10.39 -14.85
C ASP A 166 17.03 10.87 -15.06
N GLU A 167 17.27 12.13 -14.73
CA GLU A 167 18.58 12.81 -14.83
C GLU A 167 19.10 13.27 -13.45
N GLY A 168 18.50 12.72 -12.38
CA GLY A 168 18.80 13.08 -11.00
C GLY A 168 20.08 12.42 -10.47
N PRO A 169 20.57 12.84 -9.29
CA PRO A 169 21.70 12.17 -8.66
C PRO A 169 21.31 10.74 -8.23
N PRO A 170 22.28 9.81 -8.21
CA PRO A 170 22.12 8.55 -7.48
C PRO A 170 21.89 8.81 -5.98
N ILE A 171 21.17 7.90 -5.31
CA ILE A 171 20.91 8.00 -3.86
C ILE A 171 22.20 8.08 -3.05
N ALA A 172 23.26 7.36 -3.43
CA ALA A 172 24.55 7.48 -2.75
C ALA A 172 25.12 8.89 -2.87
N ALA A 173 25.07 9.50 -4.05
CA ALA A 173 25.55 10.86 -4.28
C ALA A 173 24.71 11.89 -3.50
N ALA A 174 23.40 11.71 -3.41
CA ALA A 174 22.52 12.58 -2.64
C ALA A 174 22.82 12.54 -1.12
N LEU A 175 22.98 11.34 -0.56
CA LEU A 175 23.30 11.14 0.86
C LEU A 175 24.74 11.60 1.19
N VAL A 176 25.72 11.27 0.35
CA VAL A 176 27.10 11.74 0.47
C VAL A 176 27.14 13.26 0.38
N GLY A 177 26.41 13.86 -0.57
CA GLY A 177 26.31 15.31 -0.69
C GLY A 177 25.75 15.96 0.58
N ALA A 178 24.71 15.38 1.19
CA ALA A 178 24.20 15.87 2.47
C ALA A 178 25.24 15.79 3.60
N ALA A 179 25.97 14.68 3.70
CA ALA A 179 27.04 14.51 4.69
C ALA A 179 28.18 15.52 4.46
N CYS A 180 28.61 15.73 3.22
CA CYS A 180 29.65 16.71 2.87
C CYS A 180 29.24 18.16 3.14
N ARG A 181 27.93 18.47 3.14
CA ARG A 181 27.38 19.76 3.57
C ARG A 181 27.25 19.92 5.09
N GLY A 182 27.67 18.91 5.86
CA GLY A 182 27.65 18.94 7.33
C GLY A 182 26.41 18.31 7.97
N ALA A 183 25.47 17.76 7.18
CA ALA A 183 24.29 17.11 7.76
C ALA A 183 24.66 15.79 8.47
N LEU A 184 24.00 15.49 9.58
CA LEU A 184 24.14 14.23 10.28
C LEU A 184 23.35 13.13 9.53
N VAL A 185 24.06 12.33 8.74
CA VAL A 185 23.46 11.22 7.98
C VAL A 185 23.59 9.91 8.75
N ARG A 186 22.46 9.24 9.04
CA ARG A 186 22.40 7.94 9.72
C ARG A 186 21.43 6.97 9.05
N GLY A 187 21.86 5.73 8.82
CA GLY A 187 21.08 4.73 8.08
C GLY A 187 20.98 3.37 8.77
N LEU A 188 19.82 2.73 8.67
CA LEU A 188 19.59 1.33 9.08
C LEU A 188 19.11 0.51 7.88
N LEU A 189 19.99 -0.27 7.29
CA LEU A 189 19.64 -1.16 6.18
C LEU A 189 19.58 -2.61 6.65
N TRP A 190 18.66 -3.39 6.10
CA TRP A 190 18.61 -4.83 6.42
C TRP A 190 19.88 -5.53 5.93
N ARG A 191 20.55 -6.28 6.82
CA ARG A 191 21.79 -6.99 6.45
C ARG A 191 21.58 -8.16 5.49
N SER A 192 20.39 -8.78 5.48
CA SER A 192 20.12 -10.09 4.87
C SER A 192 20.72 -11.30 5.61
N HIS A 193 20.06 -12.46 5.46
CA HIS A 193 20.46 -13.72 6.11
C HIS A 193 21.64 -14.41 5.43
N SER A 194 21.76 -14.31 4.11
CA SER A 194 22.90 -14.79 3.32
C SER A 194 22.87 -14.20 1.91
N GLU A 195 24.03 -14.09 1.27
CA GLU A 195 24.12 -13.66 -0.14
C GLU A 195 23.39 -14.65 -1.09
N LEU A 196 23.37 -15.94 -0.73
CA LEU A 196 22.73 -17.02 -1.50
C LEU A 196 21.20 -17.00 -1.43
N LEU A 197 20.61 -16.37 -0.40
CA LEU A 197 19.15 -16.30 -0.20
C LEU A 197 18.59 -14.90 -0.45
N GLY A 198 19.41 -13.93 -0.90
CA GLY A 198 18.93 -12.59 -1.21
C GLY A 198 20.01 -11.61 -1.68
N TYR A 199 19.76 -11.03 -2.86
CA TYR A 199 20.57 -10.01 -3.56
C TYR A 199 20.57 -8.61 -2.90
N THR A 200 20.57 -8.50 -1.56
CA THR A 200 20.51 -7.18 -0.87
C THR A 200 21.78 -6.80 -0.10
N TYR A 201 22.56 -7.76 0.39
CA TYR A 201 23.73 -7.47 1.23
C TYR A 201 24.76 -6.57 0.53
N ARG A 202 25.12 -6.89 -0.72
CA ARG A 202 26.17 -6.16 -1.46
C ARG A 202 25.77 -4.70 -1.70
N ALA A 203 24.58 -4.47 -2.24
CA ALA A 203 24.03 -3.13 -2.44
C ALA A 203 24.02 -2.30 -1.15
N ASN A 204 23.47 -2.87 -0.08
CA ASN A 204 23.39 -2.20 1.22
C ASN A 204 24.78 -1.92 1.81
N ARG A 205 25.72 -2.85 1.69
CA ARG A 205 27.12 -2.70 2.11
C ARG A 205 27.79 -1.57 1.34
N ASP A 206 27.61 -1.52 0.02
CA ASP A 206 28.29 -0.57 -0.84
C ASP A 206 27.77 0.85 -0.58
N LEU A 207 26.45 1.01 -0.34
CA LEU A 207 25.90 2.30 0.09
C LEU A 207 26.41 2.68 1.48
N ALA A 208 26.48 1.71 2.40
CA ALA A 208 26.96 1.97 3.75
C ALA A 208 28.41 2.45 3.76
N ARG A 209 29.27 1.87 2.92
CA ARG A 209 30.66 2.30 2.73
C ARG A 209 30.74 3.71 2.16
N ALA A 210 29.99 4.00 1.10
CA ALA A 210 29.99 5.31 0.46
C ALA A 210 29.61 6.44 1.44
N VAL A 211 28.52 6.26 2.19
CA VAL A 211 28.07 7.24 3.19
C VAL A 211 29.05 7.35 4.36
N THR A 212 29.64 6.22 4.79
CA THR A 212 30.64 6.23 5.89
C THR A 212 31.92 6.96 5.50
N ALA A 213 32.38 6.80 4.26
CA ALA A 213 33.55 7.52 3.74
C ALA A 213 33.35 9.05 3.73
N ALA A 214 32.10 9.51 3.61
CA ALA A 214 31.73 10.93 3.66
C ALA A 214 31.45 11.47 5.08
N GLY A 215 31.67 10.66 6.13
CA GLY A 215 31.45 11.07 7.53
C GLY A 215 30.06 10.73 8.10
N GLY A 216 29.15 10.18 7.28
CA GLY A 216 27.90 9.58 7.75
C GLY A 216 28.11 8.23 8.44
N GLN A 217 27.01 7.57 8.81
CA GLN A 217 27.07 6.19 9.33
C GLN A 217 25.84 5.39 8.92
N VAL A 218 26.05 4.23 8.30
CA VAL A 218 24.97 3.30 7.96
C VAL A 218 25.31 1.94 8.56
N LEU A 219 24.36 1.38 9.31
CA LEU A 219 24.52 0.08 9.96
C LEU A 219 23.69 -0.97 9.21
N LEU A 220 24.30 -2.12 8.98
CA LEU A 220 23.58 -3.29 8.48
C LEU A 220 22.97 -4.07 9.65
N ASP A 221 21.66 -3.95 9.78
CA ASP A 221 20.89 -4.47 10.91
C ASP A 221 20.33 -5.87 10.61
N HIS A 222 20.65 -6.82 11.49
CA HIS A 222 20.17 -8.21 11.45
C HIS A 222 19.48 -8.59 12.78
N ARG A 223 18.92 -7.63 13.53
CA ARG A 223 18.17 -7.89 14.78
C ARG A 223 16.78 -8.48 14.53
N VAL A 224 16.66 -9.38 13.55
CA VAL A 224 15.42 -10.03 13.12
C VAL A 224 15.28 -11.45 13.68
N ARG A 225 14.09 -12.04 13.56
CA ARG A 225 13.91 -13.48 13.76
C ARG A 225 14.50 -14.26 12.58
N PRO A 226 14.82 -15.56 12.74
CA PRO A 226 15.19 -16.43 11.62
C PRO A 226 14.18 -16.31 10.48
N VAL A 227 14.66 -16.21 9.24
CA VAL A 227 13.85 -16.06 8.01
C VAL A 227 13.05 -14.74 7.94
N GLY A 228 13.22 -13.83 8.91
CA GLY A 228 12.56 -12.52 8.92
C GLY A 228 13.31 -11.43 8.16
N SER A 229 12.76 -10.24 8.10
CA SER A 229 13.49 -9.09 7.53
C SER A 229 13.17 -7.79 8.26
N HIS A 230 14.04 -6.80 8.10
CA HIS A 230 13.67 -5.42 8.33
C HIS A 230 13.06 -4.88 7.03
N HIS A 231 11.76 -4.65 7.04
CA HIS A 231 11.01 -4.34 5.83
C HIS A 231 10.44 -2.90 5.82
N GLN A 232 10.76 -2.11 6.85
CA GLN A 232 10.45 -0.69 6.92
C GLN A 232 11.20 0.09 5.84
N LYS A 233 10.51 0.99 5.12
CA LYS A 233 11.10 1.99 4.24
C LYS A 233 10.66 3.37 4.70
N PHE A 234 11.59 4.17 5.19
CA PHE A 234 11.30 5.55 5.53
C PHE A 234 12.58 6.41 5.56
N VAL A 235 12.40 7.71 5.36
CA VAL A 235 13.43 8.74 5.48
C VAL A 235 12.88 9.89 6.32
N VAL A 236 13.71 10.45 7.19
CA VAL A 236 13.44 11.67 7.95
C VAL A 236 14.52 12.68 7.60
N VAL A 237 14.12 13.89 7.25
CA VAL A 237 15.00 15.04 7.11
C VAL A 237 14.49 16.11 8.07
N ALA A 238 15.21 16.29 9.19
CA ALA A 238 14.91 17.32 10.19
C ALA A 238 15.87 18.50 10.01
N ARG A 239 15.31 19.70 9.87
CA ARG A 239 15.96 20.94 9.46
C ARG A 239 16.22 21.86 10.65
N THR A 240 17.05 21.41 11.58
CA THR A 240 17.41 22.18 12.79
C THR A 240 17.88 23.60 12.44
N SER A 241 18.60 23.73 11.32
CA SER A 241 19.19 24.99 10.88
C SER A 241 18.19 25.99 10.27
N ALA A 242 17.04 25.54 9.77
CA ALA A 242 16.05 26.38 9.07
C ALA A 242 14.75 26.59 9.88
N GLY A 243 14.68 26.04 11.09
CA GLY A 243 13.44 25.94 11.86
C GLY A 243 12.57 24.74 11.43
N PRO A 244 11.52 24.42 12.21
CA PRO A 244 10.71 23.21 12.03
C PRO A 244 9.91 23.16 10.72
N ASP A 245 9.81 24.27 9.98
CA ASP A 245 8.98 24.38 8.77
C ASP A 245 9.58 23.65 7.55
N GLY A 246 10.82 23.14 7.66
CA GLY A 246 11.47 22.32 6.64
C GLY A 246 11.47 20.81 6.92
N ASP A 247 10.94 20.39 8.07
CA ASP A 247 10.98 19.00 8.52
C ASP A 247 10.04 18.12 7.68
N VAL A 248 10.57 17.01 7.18
CA VAL A 248 9.81 16.08 6.34
C VAL A 248 10.15 14.63 6.65
N ALA A 249 9.11 13.80 6.65
CA ALA A 249 9.23 12.35 6.70
C ALA A 249 8.60 11.71 5.47
N PHE A 250 9.27 10.70 4.94
CA PHE A 250 8.78 9.84 3.89
C PHE A 250 8.59 8.43 4.44
N LEU A 251 7.44 7.79 4.22
CA LEU A 251 7.26 6.36 4.51
C LEU A 251 6.29 5.68 3.54
N GLY A 252 6.52 4.40 3.24
CA GLY A 252 5.68 3.68 2.28
C GLY A 252 6.22 2.33 1.85
N GLY A 253 5.88 1.92 0.63
CA GLY A 253 6.33 0.67 0.01
C GLY A 253 7.66 0.77 -0.75
N ILE A 254 8.09 1.98 -1.10
CA ILE A 254 9.21 2.23 -2.03
C ILE A 254 10.56 2.25 -1.29
N ASP A 255 11.45 1.32 -1.63
CA ASP A 255 12.88 1.33 -1.30
C ASP A 255 13.67 2.16 -2.33
N THR A 256 14.85 2.68 -1.99
CA THR A 256 15.76 3.33 -2.96
C THR A 256 16.58 2.27 -3.71
N ALA A 257 15.91 1.44 -4.50
CA ALA A 257 16.51 0.32 -5.21
C ALA A 257 15.97 0.22 -6.64
N HIS A 258 16.72 -0.45 -7.52
CA HIS A 258 16.35 -0.63 -8.93
C HIS A 258 14.90 -1.11 -9.13
N ALA A 259 14.34 -0.69 -10.26
CA ALA A 259 12.98 -0.93 -10.73
C ALA A 259 11.88 -0.20 -9.96
N ARG A 260 12.22 0.75 -9.08
CA ARG A 260 11.22 1.51 -8.31
C ARG A 260 10.84 2.82 -8.99
N ARG A 261 11.71 3.38 -9.85
CA ARG A 261 11.45 4.62 -10.59
C ARG A 261 10.55 4.37 -11.79
N ASP A 262 9.27 4.22 -11.52
CA ASP A 262 8.20 4.14 -12.52
C ASP A 262 7.16 5.26 -12.30
N GLY A 263 6.21 5.41 -13.22
CA GLY A 263 5.12 6.37 -13.09
C GLY A 263 3.83 5.88 -13.73
N GLY A 264 2.74 6.64 -13.61
CA GLY A 264 1.38 6.17 -13.91
C GLY A 264 1.13 5.47 -15.26
N PRO A 265 1.79 5.82 -16.40
CA PRO A 265 1.67 5.03 -17.64
C PRO A 265 2.37 3.65 -17.61
N HIS A 266 3.15 3.41 -16.56
CA HIS A 266 4.03 2.28 -16.28
C HIS A 266 4.92 1.84 -17.45
N PRO A 267 5.80 2.73 -17.97
CA PRO A 267 6.82 2.36 -18.94
C PRO A 267 7.84 1.35 -18.36
N GLY A 268 7.93 1.23 -17.03
CA GLY A 268 9.01 0.53 -16.34
C GLY A 268 10.27 1.39 -16.22
N ASP A 269 11.27 0.83 -15.56
CA ASP A 269 12.53 1.52 -15.26
C ASP A 269 13.68 0.95 -16.08
N ARG A 270 14.63 1.80 -16.45
CA ARG A 270 15.88 1.40 -17.11
C ARG A 270 16.87 0.77 -16.12
N GLN A 271 16.83 1.19 -14.86
CA GLN A 271 17.59 0.55 -13.79
C GLN A 271 16.81 -0.65 -13.29
N THR A 272 17.19 -1.82 -13.78
CA THR A 272 16.42 -3.05 -13.57
C THR A 272 17.14 -4.00 -12.61
N ARG A 273 16.41 -5.00 -12.14
CA ARG A 273 16.95 -6.09 -11.34
C ARG A 273 16.46 -7.42 -11.93
N PRO A 274 17.09 -8.57 -11.59
CA PRO A 274 16.54 -9.87 -11.93
C PRO A 274 15.08 -9.98 -11.47
N PHE A 275 14.21 -10.34 -12.40
CA PHE A 275 12.76 -10.38 -12.21
C PHE A 275 12.14 -11.44 -13.11
N SER A 276 10.87 -11.79 -12.89
CA SER A 276 10.17 -12.71 -13.79
C SER A 276 10.11 -12.15 -15.22
N ALA A 277 10.48 -12.97 -16.19
CA ALA A 277 10.55 -12.65 -17.61
C ALA A 277 9.19 -12.20 -18.17
N VAL A 278 8.08 -12.57 -17.52
CA VAL A 278 6.72 -12.15 -17.91
C VAL A 278 6.53 -10.62 -17.84
N TYR A 279 7.33 -9.93 -17.03
CA TYR A 279 7.32 -8.47 -16.91
C TYR A 279 8.19 -7.77 -17.96
N GLY A 280 8.92 -8.54 -18.77
CA GLY A 280 9.81 -8.01 -19.80
C GLY A 280 11.13 -7.46 -19.24
N PRO A 281 11.93 -6.81 -20.09
CA PRO A 281 13.29 -6.37 -19.75
C PRO A 281 13.31 -5.17 -18.79
N THR A 282 12.26 -4.35 -18.78
CA THR A 282 12.09 -3.18 -17.90
C THR A 282 10.78 -3.35 -17.14
N PRO A 283 10.76 -4.16 -16.05
CA PRO A 283 9.54 -4.44 -15.31
C PRO A 283 8.84 -3.17 -14.85
N ALA A 284 7.56 -3.07 -15.17
CA ALA A 284 6.67 -2.03 -14.65
C ALA A 284 6.38 -2.25 -13.16
N TRP A 285 6.32 -1.17 -12.38
CA TRP A 285 6.22 -1.19 -10.93
C TRP A 285 5.23 -0.14 -10.43
N HIS A 286 4.19 -0.58 -9.72
CA HIS A 286 3.21 0.30 -9.11
C HIS A 286 3.32 0.25 -7.58
N ASP A 287 3.45 1.41 -6.92
CA ASP A 287 3.65 1.50 -5.47
C ASP A 287 3.22 2.86 -4.91
N VAL A 288 3.13 2.99 -3.58
CA VAL A 288 2.73 4.24 -2.93
C VAL A 288 3.64 4.57 -1.75
N HIS A 289 4.00 5.85 -1.65
CA HIS A 289 4.71 6.45 -0.54
C HIS A 289 3.92 7.65 0.01
N LEU A 290 4.17 8.04 1.26
CA LEU A 290 3.66 9.27 1.85
C LEU A 290 4.82 10.23 2.08
N GLN A 291 4.59 11.50 1.77
CA GLN A 291 5.35 12.63 2.30
C GLN A 291 4.52 13.28 3.40
N MET A 292 5.15 13.55 4.55
CA MET A 292 4.47 14.12 5.71
C MET A 292 5.32 15.20 6.36
N SER A 293 4.66 16.26 6.81
CA SER A 293 5.24 17.32 7.63
C SER A 293 4.36 17.59 8.85
N GLY A 294 4.93 18.31 9.82
CA GLY A 294 4.30 18.56 11.11
C GLY A 294 4.73 17.58 12.21
N PRO A 295 3.98 17.49 13.32
CA PRO A 295 4.40 16.76 14.52
C PRO A 295 4.76 15.29 14.30
N VAL A 296 4.20 14.62 13.29
CA VAL A 296 4.45 13.21 12.96
C VAL A 296 5.91 12.93 12.57
N VAL A 297 6.65 13.93 12.07
CA VAL A 297 8.07 13.75 11.73
C VAL A 297 8.87 13.30 12.95
N ARG A 298 8.54 13.83 14.14
CA ARG A 298 9.14 13.40 15.42
C ARG A 298 8.87 11.94 15.74
N ASP A 299 7.69 11.44 15.41
CA ASP A 299 7.31 10.07 15.71
C ASP A 299 8.06 9.10 14.77
N VAL A 300 8.26 9.46 13.49
CA VAL A 300 9.11 8.71 12.54
C VAL A 300 10.59 8.78 12.94
N GLU A 301 11.05 9.90 13.49
CA GLU A 301 12.39 10.00 14.07
C GLU A 301 12.56 9.08 15.29
N THR A 302 11.59 9.11 16.21
CA THR A 302 11.56 8.26 17.41
C THR A 302 11.65 6.78 17.04
N MET A 303 11.01 6.39 15.94
CA MET A 303 11.11 5.06 15.37
C MET A 303 12.53 4.65 14.98
N PHE A 304 13.24 5.55 14.30
CA PHE A 304 14.64 5.32 13.95
C PHE A 304 15.49 5.19 15.20
N ARG A 305 15.37 6.15 16.13
CA ARG A 305 16.13 6.21 17.38
C ARG A 305 15.98 4.94 18.19
N GLN A 306 14.75 4.43 18.36
CA GLN A 306 14.49 3.20 19.08
C GLN A 306 15.29 2.00 18.55
N ARG A 307 15.40 1.84 17.22
CA ARG A 307 16.24 0.78 16.62
C ARG A 307 17.72 1.13 16.66
N TRP A 308 18.07 2.39 16.46
CA TRP A 308 19.45 2.86 16.48
C TRP A 308 20.12 2.62 17.84
N ASP A 309 19.41 2.97 18.91
CA ASP A 309 19.85 2.92 20.30
C ASP A 309 19.63 1.54 20.95
N ASP A 310 19.08 0.55 20.23
CA ASP A 310 18.90 -0.80 20.77
C ASP A 310 20.28 -1.44 21.09
N PRO A 311 20.56 -1.77 22.36
CA PRO A 311 21.87 -2.23 22.81
C PRO A 311 22.21 -3.65 22.34
N ALA A 312 21.25 -4.38 21.77
CA ALA A 312 21.52 -5.67 21.19
C ALA A 312 22.48 -5.55 19.99
N ARG A 313 23.41 -6.49 19.86
CA ARG A 313 24.30 -6.59 18.70
C ARG A 313 23.50 -6.66 17.41
N LEU A 314 23.98 -5.96 16.37
CA LEU A 314 23.37 -5.91 15.03
C LEU A 314 23.20 -7.31 14.42
N THR A 315 24.14 -8.22 14.69
CA THR A 315 24.04 -9.63 14.33
C THR A 315 24.46 -10.51 15.50
N ARG A 316 23.98 -11.76 15.50
CA ARG A 316 24.38 -12.79 16.48
C ARG A 316 25.18 -13.92 15.92
N TRP A 317 25.28 -13.93 14.61
CA TRP A 317 25.85 -15.04 13.88
C TRP A 317 27.35 -14.74 13.68
N PRO A 318 28.26 -15.55 14.21
CA PRO A 318 29.70 -15.28 14.08
C PRO A 318 30.15 -15.19 12.62
N TRP A 319 29.57 -16.01 11.74
CA TRP A 319 29.81 -15.99 10.30
C TRP A 319 29.31 -14.71 9.60
N HIS A 320 28.56 -13.86 10.29
CA HIS A 320 28.23 -12.52 9.82
C HIS A 320 29.23 -11.47 10.26
N THR A 321 29.73 -11.61 11.49
CA THR A 321 30.57 -10.59 12.14
C THR A 321 31.93 -10.46 11.47
N VAL A 322 32.55 -11.58 11.07
CA VAL A 322 33.88 -11.56 10.46
C VAL A 322 33.84 -10.95 9.06
N PRO A 323 32.98 -11.40 8.12
CA PRO A 323 32.87 -10.77 6.81
C PRO A 323 32.55 -9.27 6.89
N ASP A 324 31.62 -8.86 7.75
CA ASP A 324 31.27 -7.44 7.88
C ASP A 324 32.46 -6.58 8.31
N ARG A 325 33.29 -7.08 9.23
CA ARG A 325 34.49 -6.36 9.70
C ARG A 325 35.56 -6.31 8.63
N LEU A 326 35.78 -7.40 7.90
CA LEU A 326 36.67 -7.40 6.74
C LEU A 326 36.17 -6.44 5.67
N ASP A 327 34.84 -6.32 5.56
CA ASP A 327 34.20 -5.35 4.70
C ASP A 327 34.25 -3.90 5.23
N GLY A 328 34.89 -3.63 6.38
CA GLY A 328 34.99 -2.29 6.96
C GLY A 328 33.66 -1.73 7.47
N LEU A 329 32.65 -2.58 7.67
CA LEU A 329 31.33 -2.16 8.16
C LEU A 329 31.38 -1.86 9.66
N GLN A 330 30.83 -0.71 10.03
CA GLN A 330 30.68 -0.32 11.42
C GLN A 330 29.63 -1.19 12.11
N GLN A 331 29.91 -1.58 13.36
CA GLN A 331 29.08 -2.52 14.13
C GLN A 331 28.42 -1.89 15.36
N THR A 332 28.74 -0.62 15.63
CA THR A 332 28.28 0.13 16.80
C THR A 332 27.71 1.47 16.36
N ALA A 333 26.50 1.75 16.83
CA ALA A 333 25.85 3.02 16.62
C ALA A 333 26.62 4.15 17.32
N ARG A 334 26.92 5.24 16.60
CA ARG A 334 27.35 6.49 17.22
C ARG A 334 26.13 7.15 17.86
N PRO A 335 26.28 7.82 19.02
CA PRO A 335 25.18 8.54 19.64
C PRO A 335 24.53 9.53 18.67
N LEU A 336 23.21 9.62 18.72
CA LEU A 336 22.46 10.66 18.04
C LEU A 336 22.40 11.91 18.94
N PRO A 337 22.37 13.13 18.38
CA PRO A 337 22.04 14.32 19.16
C PRO A 337 20.65 14.14 19.80
N PRO A 338 20.35 14.84 20.91
CA PRO A 338 19.03 14.77 21.52
C PRO A 338 17.95 15.14 20.49
N PRO A 339 16.75 14.52 20.56
CA PRO A 339 15.65 14.91 19.70
C PRO A 339 15.29 16.38 19.95
N THR A 340 15.06 17.15 18.88
CA THR A 340 14.45 18.48 18.98
C THR A 340 12.97 18.35 19.40
N PRO A 341 12.26 19.44 19.70
CA PRO A 341 10.80 19.38 19.88
C PRO A 341 10.10 18.87 18.61
N PRO A 342 8.86 18.34 18.71
CA PRO A 342 8.04 18.09 17.52
C PRO A 342 7.89 19.35 16.68
N PRO A 343 7.89 19.26 15.33
CA PRO A 343 7.59 20.40 14.47
C PRO A 343 6.21 20.99 14.76
N ALA A 344 6.03 22.27 14.40
CA ALA A 344 4.72 22.92 14.49
C ALA A 344 3.69 22.20 13.60
N PRO A 345 2.38 22.30 13.91
CA PRO A 345 1.33 21.82 13.02
C PRO A 345 1.48 22.39 11.61
N ALA A 346 1.45 21.51 10.60
CA ALA A 346 1.62 21.84 9.19
C ALA A 346 0.38 21.53 8.35
N GLY A 347 -0.61 20.86 8.92
CA GLY A 347 -1.83 20.47 8.21
C GLY A 347 -2.94 20.01 9.14
N ARG A 348 -3.84 19.19 8.62
CA ARG A 348 -5.14 18.83 9.22
C ARG A 348 -5.33 17.33 9.45
N CYS A 349 -4.32 16.53 9.13
CA CYS A 349 -4.41 15.09 9.24
C CYS A 349 -3.97 14.62 10.62
N ALA A 350 -4.81 13.79 11.24
CA ALA A 350 -4.40 12.91 12.31
C ALA A 350 -3.66 11.69 11.73
N VAL A 351 -2.44 11.45 12.18
CA VAL A 351 -1.60 10.32 11.74
C VAL A 351 -1.28 9.42 12.92
N GLN A 352 -1.55 8.11 12.75
CA GLN A 352 -1.16 7.07 13.69
C GLN A 352 -0.10 6.18 13.05
N LEU A 353 1.12 6.18 13.61
CA LEU A 353 2.16 5.23 13.22
C LEU A 353 1.90 3.85 13.83
N LEU A 354 1.78 2.87 12.94
CA LEU A 354 1.50 1.48 13.21
C LEU A 354 2.71 0.63 12.81
N ARG A 355 2.99 -0.40 13.59
CA ARG A 355 4.25 -1.14 13.51
C ARG A 355 4.02 -2.62 13.69
N THR A 356 4.88 -3.38 13.04
CA THR A 356 5.10 -4.77 13.39
C THR A 356 6.53 -4.91 13.90
N TYR A 357 6.68 -5.57 15.04
CA TYR A 357 7.95 -6.14 15.50
C TYR A 357 7.68 -7.55 16.04
N PRO A 358 8.49 -8.55 15.67
CA PRO A 358 8.33 -9.88 16.21
C PRO A 358 8.72 -9.93 17.69
N ALA A 359 8.11 -10.86 18.43
CA ALA A 359 8.68 -11.27 19.71
C ALA A 359 9.99 -12.02 19.47
N ARG A 360 11.11 -11.48 19.96
CA ARG A 360 12.45 -12.06 19.81
C ARG A 360 13.22 -12.00 21.13
N ARG A 361 14.36 -12.70 21.21
CA ARG A 361 15.28 -12.67 22.35
C ARG A 361 16.69 -12.36 21.86
N PRO A 362 17.47 -11.41 22.45
CA PRO A 362 16.99 -10.38 23.35
C PRO A 362 15.81 -9.61 22.75
N ALA A 363 14.96 -9.16 23.65
CA ALA A 363 13.80 -8.34 23.33
C ALA A 363 14.23 -6.99 22.77
N TYR A 364 13.39 -6.39 21.92
CA TYR A 364 13.49 -4.95 21.66
C TYR A 364 13.05 -4.20 22.92
N PRO A 365 13.81 -3.22 23.45
CA PRO A 365 13.38 -2.45 24.63
C PRO A 365 12.02 -1.79 24.45
N PHE A 366 11.73 -1.31 23.24
CA PHE A 366 10.49 -0.63 22.85
C PHE A 366 9.37 -1.57 22.38
N ALA A 367 9.61 -2.88 22.32
CA ALA A 367 8.64 -3.89 21.91
C ALA A 367 9.01 -5.28 22.46
N PRO A 368 9.00 -5.47 23.80
CA PRO A 368 9.59 -6.67 24.42
C PRO A 368 8.86 -7.96 24.06
N GLU A 369 7.52 -7.90 23.95
CA GLU A 369 6.67 -8.99 23.47
C GLU A 369 6.40 -8.89 21.95
N GLY A 370 7.15 -8.04 21.24
CA GLY A 370 6.83 -7.56 19.90
C GLY A 370 5.66 -6.58 19.86
N GLU A 371 5.43 -5.97 18.71
CA GLU A 371 4.30 -5.07 18.45
C GLU A 371 3.54 -5.55 17.21
N ARG A 372 2.21 -5.45 17.26
CA ARG A 372 1.29 -5.89 16.18
C ARG A 372 0.21 -4.84 15.96
N SER A 373 0.56 -3.56 16.09
CA SER A 373 -0.40 -2.45 16.01
C SER A 373 -0.99 -2.32 14.61
N VAL A 374 -0.25 -2.70 13.55
CA VAL A 374 -0.79 -2.84 12.19
C VAL A 374 -2.03 -3.75 12.20
N ALA A 375 -1.88 -5.01 12.58
CA ALA A 375 -2.99 -5.97 12.59
C ALA A 375 -4.19 -5.52 13.43
N ARG A 376 -3.92 -4.84 14.56
CA ARG A 376 -4.95 -4.35 15.48
C ARG A 376 -5.71 -3.15 14.91
N ALA A 377 -5.03 -2.22 14.27
CA ALA A 377 -5.65 -1.06 13.63
C ALA A 377 -6.52 -1.49 12.44
N TYR A 378 -6.01 -2.39 11.59
CA TYR A 378 -6.80 -2.98 10.51
C TYR A 378 -8.06 -3.67 11.03
N ALA A 379 -7.97 -4.43 12.12
CA ALA A 379 -9.13 -5.05 12.75
C ALA A 379 -10.14 -4.02 13.25
N LYS A 380 -9.68 -2.94 13.91
CA LYS A 380 -10.54 -1.87 14.42
C LYS A 380 -11.24 -1.11 13.28
N ALA A 381 -10.50 -0.70 12.26
CA ALA A 381 -11.03 0.06 11.12
C ALA A 381 -12.00 -0.79 10.27
N LEU A 382 -11.65 -2.04 9.94
CA LEU A 382 -12.55 -2.97 9.24
C LEU A 382 -13.81 -3.30 10.06
N ALA A 383 -13.76 -3.18 11.38
CA ALA A 383 -14.94 -3.33 12.23
C ALA A 383 -15.99 -2.22 12.01
N ARG A 384 -15.59 -1.08 11.42
CA ARG A 384 -16.46 0.03 11.04
C ARG A 384 -16.92 -0.02 9.58
N ALA A 385 -16.13 -0.57 8.67
CA ALA A 385 -16.43 -0.64 7.24
C ALA A 385 -17.91 -0.97 6.89
N ARG A 386 -18.52 -0.17 6.03
CA ARG A 386 -19.93 -0.29 5.61
C ARG A 386 -20.12 -0.39 4.11
N ARG A 387 -19.34 0.33 3.30
CA ARG A 387 -19.65 0.57 1.89
C ARG A 387 -18.54 0.13 0.95
N LEU A 388 -17.29 0.56 1.18
CA LEU A 388 -16.16 0.18 0.35
C LEU A 388 -14.89 0.00 1.17
N VAL A 389 -14.22 -1.11 0.92
CA VAL A 389 -12.81 -1.30 1.27
C VAL A 389 -12.05 -1.43 -0.04
N TYR A 390 -11.20 -0.44 -0.33
CA TYR A 390 -10.27 -0.43 -1.45
C TYR A 390 -8.89 -0.87 -0.97
N VAL A 391 -8.26 -1.82 -1.67
CA VAL A 391 -6.99 -2.42 -1.28
C VAL A 391 -6.07 -2.53 -2.48
N GLU A 392 -4.82 -2.18 -2.29
CA GLU A 392 -3.73 -2.57 -3.18
C GLU A 392 -2.67 -3.27 -2.33
N ASP A 393 -2.38 -4.53 -2.65
CA ASP A 393 -1.41 -5.31 -1.88
C ASP A 393 -0.68 -6.30 -2.79
N GLN A 394 0.65 -6.33 -2.66
CA GLN A 394 1.53 -7.28 -3.34
C GLN A 394 1.14 -8.75 -3.09
N TYR A 395 0.59 -9.06 -1.91
CA TYR A 395 0.32 -10.42 -1.50
C TYR A 395 -1.18 -10.67 -1.26
N LEU A 396 -1.82 -10.13 -0.23
CA LEU A 396 -3.15 -10.57 0.19
C LEU A 396 -3.21 -12.12 0.31
N TRP A 397 -2.24 -12.71 1.03
CA TRP A 397 -2.00 -14.18 1.03
C TRP A 397 -2.42 -14.91 2.29
N SER A 398 -2.54 -14.23 3.44
CA SER A 398 -2.71 -14.98 4.68
C SER A 398 -4.17 -15.22 5.06
N ARG A 399 -4.48 -16.48 5.41
CA ARG A 399 -5.82 -16.85 5.92
C ARG A 399 -6.16 -16.12 7.21
N ASP A 400 -5.18 -15.85 8.07
CA ASP A 400 -5.40 -15.13 9.34
C ASP A 400 -5.84 -13.68 9.06
N VAL A 401 -5.22 -13.03 8.07
CA VAL A 401 -5.56 -11.68 7.61
C VAL A 401 -6.93 -11.66 6.91
N ALA A 402 -7.14 -12.57 5.95
CA ALA A 402 -8.38 -12.67 5.19
C ALA A 402 -9.62 -12.89 6.07
N ARG A 403 -9.48 -13.51 7.25
CA ARG A 403 -10.59 -13.67 8.21
C ARG A 403 -11.14 -12.35 8.73
N ILE A 404 -10.32 -11.30 8.84
CA ILE A 404 -10.74 -9.97 9.29
C ILE A 404 -11.57 -9.29 8.21
N PHE A 405 -11.10 -9.28 6.96
CA PHE A 405 -11.86 -8.79 5.81
C PHE A 405 -13.16 -9.56 5.62
N ALA A 406 -13.10 -10.88 5.68
CA ALA A 406 -14.27 -11.74 5.58
C ALA A 406 -15.27 -11.50 6.72
N ALA A 407 -14.82 -11.13 7.92
CA ALA A 407 -15.70 -10.72 9.01
C ALA A 407 -16.43 -9.42 8.70
N ALA A 408 -15.74 -8.43 8.11
CA ALA A 408 -16.36 -7.20 7.64
C ALA A 408 -17.41 -7.44 6.55
N LEU A 409 -17.07 -8.22 5.52
CA LEU A 409 -17.99 -8.56 4.44
C LEU A 409 -19.25 -9.29 4.93
N ARG A 410 -19.14 -10.14 5.96
CA ARG A 410 -20.29 -10.84 6.57
C ARG A 410 -21.16 -9.92 7.43
N ARG A 411 -20.55 -8.93 8.08
CA ARG A 411 -21.21 -7.98 8.98
C ARG A 411 -21.97 -6.91 8.22
N SER A 412 -21.41 -6.43 7.12
CA SER A 412 -21.94 -5.33 6.32
C SER A 412 -22.37 -5.87 4.94
N PRO A 413 -23.67 -6.10 4.69
CA PRO A 413 -24.15 -6.68 3.43
C PRO A 413 -23.91 -5.77 2.21
N GLN A 414 -23.85 -4.46 2.41
CA GLN A 414 -23.59 -3.46 1.36
C GLN A 414 -22.10 -3.20 1.12
N LEU A 415 -21.22 -3.78 1.95
CA LEU A 415 -19.78 -3.58 1.84
C LEU A 415 -19.25 -4.28 0.60
N ARG A 416 -18.57 -3.53 -0.27
CA ARG A 416 -17.78 -4.05 -1.38
C ARG A 416 -16.30 -4.06 -1.03
N LEU A 417 -15.57 -4.99 -1.64
CA LEU A 417 -14.12 -5.09 -1.55
C LEU A 417 -13.54 -4.99 -2.96
N ILE A 418 -12.72 -3.99 -3.21
CA ILE A 418 -11.84 -3.92 -4.39
C ILE A 418 -10.43 -4.28 -3.92
N ALA A 419 -9.79 -5.24 -4.58
CA ALA A 419 -8.39 -5.55 -4.35
C ALA A 419 -7.61 -5.58 -5.66
N VAL A 420 -6.59 -4.74 -5.78
CA VAL A 420 -5.62 -4.75 -6.89
C VAL A 420 -4.35 -5.46 -6.41
N VAL A 421 -3.93 -6.48 -7.15
CA VAL A 421 -2.84 -7.39 -6.78
C VAL A 421 -1.96 -7.68 -7.99
N PRO A 422 -0.70 -8.12 -7.84
CA PRO A 422 0.11 -8.45 -8.99
C PRO A 422 -0.41 -9.72 -9.69
N ARG A 423 -0.43 -9.70 -11.03
CA ARG A 423 -0.88 -10.84 -11.84
C ARG A 423 -0.03 -12.09 -11.57
N TYR A 424 1.28 -11.89 -11.52
CA TYR A 424 2.31 -12.91 -11.33
C TYR A 424 3.22 -12.57 -10.14
N PRO A 425 3.80 -13.56 -9.44
CA PRO A 425 4.85 -13.30 -8.45
C PRO A 425 6.10 -12.71 -9.12
N ASP A 426 6.97 -12.07 -8.33
CA ASP A 426 8.25 -11.49 -8.79
C ASP A 426 9.35 -12.52 -9.06
N THR A 427 9.16 -13.76 -8.61
CA THR A 427 10.13 -14.86 -8.71
C THR A 427 9.58 -16.03 -9.52
N GLU A 428 10.46 -16.69 -10.29
CA GLU A 428 10.11 -17.81 -11.19
C GLU A 428 10.48 -19.20 -10.63
N GLY A 429 10.74 -19.29 -9.32
CA GLY A 429 11.20 -20.54 -8.70
C GLY A 429 10.16 -21.68 -8.77
N ARG A 430 10.61 -22.89 -9.12
CA ARG A 430 9.79 -24.12 -9.21
C ARG A 430 9.10 -24.49 -7.89
N VAL A 431 9.54 -23.93 -6.75
CA VAL A 431 8.96 -24.11 -5.40
C VAL A 431 8.27 -22.82 -4.89
N ASP A 432 8.84 -21.64 -5.18
CA ASP A 432 8.31 -20.33 -4.77
C ASP A 432 6.92 -20.06 -5.34
N VAL A 433 6.71 -20.39 -6.62
CA VAL A 433 5.44 -20.14 -7.31
C VAL A 433 4.30 -21.00 -6.72
N PRO A 434 4.44 -22.33 -6.54
CA PRO A 434 3.41 -23.13 -5.88
C PRO A 434 3.07 -22.67 -4.46
N ALA A 435 4.07 -22.39 -3.60
CA ALA A 435 3.82 -22.01 -2.21
C ALA A 435 3.10 -20.65 -2.10
N SER A 436 3.56 -19.66 -2.85
CA SER A 436 2.96 -18.33 -2.96
C SER A 436 1.50 -18.40 -3.44
N LEU A 437 1.24 -19.21 -4.47
CA LEU A 437 -0.11 -19.42 -5.00
C LEU A 437 -1.04 -20.15 -4.01
N LEU A 438 -0.52 -20.99 -3.12
CA LEU A 438 -1.35 -21.69 -2.13
C LEU A 438 -1.91 -20.76 -1.05
N GLY A 439 -1.09 -19.86 -0.51
CA GLY A 439 -1.52 -18.83 0.44
C GLY A 439 -2.59 -17.93 -0.17
N ARG A 440 -2.23 -17.32 -1.30
CA ARG A 440 -3.07 -16.47 -2.13
C ARG A 440 -4.47 -17.04 -2.36
N ASN A 441 -4.54 -18.27 -2.88
CA ASN A 441 -5.81 -18.93 -3.16
C ASN A 441 -6.63 -19.23 -1.89
N SER A 442 -5.99 -19.44 -0.72
CA SER A 442 -6.70 -19.65 0.54
C SER A 442 -7.28 -18.35 1.11
N ALA A 443 -6.55 -17.24 1.00
CA ALA A 443 -7.03 -15.93 1.43
C ALA A 443 -8.21 -15.47 0.58
N TRP A 444 -8.08 -15.55 -0.75
CA TRP A 444 -9.14 -15.16 -1.69
C TRP A 444 -10.40 -15.97 -1.52
N ARG A 445 -10.27 -17.29 -1.39
CA ARG A 445 -11.43 -18.13 -1.11
C ARG A 445 -12.15 -17.69 0.17
N THR A 446 -11.41 -17.31 1.21
CA THR A 446 -12.01 -16.87 2.49
C THR A 446 -12.83 -15.58 2.34
N VAL A 447 -12.38 -14.63 1.50
CA VAL A 447 -13.13 -13.38 1.25
C VAL A 447 -14.24 -13.57 0.22
N LEU A 448 -14.02 -14.36 -0.85
CA LEU A 448 -15.03 -14.70 -1.84
C LEU A 448 -16.20 -15.49 -1.22
N GLU A 449 -15.92 -16.47 -0.36
CA GLU A 449 -16.95 -17.20 0.41
C GLU A 449 -17.77 -16.27 1.32
N ALA A 450 -17.21 -15.13 1.72
CA ALA A 450 -17.86 -14.18 2.63
C ALA A 450 -18.60 -13.05 1.92
N GLY A 451 -18.04 -12.58 0.81
CA GLY A 451 -18.50 -11.40 0.08
C GLY A 451 -19.28 -11.71 -1.19
N GLY A 452 -19.02 -12.86 -1.83
CA GLY A 452 -19.64 -13.23 -3.11
C GLY A 452 -19.24 -12.27 -4.23
N ASP A 453 -20.25 -11.83 -4.97
CA ASP A 453 -20.20 -10.85 -6.07
C ASP A 453 -19.74 -9.45 -5.66
N ARG A 454 -19.68 -9.16 -4.35
CA ARG A 454 -19.18 -7.89 -3.79
C ARG A 454 -17.66 -7.81 -3.68
N VAL A 455 -16.94 -8.87 -4.07
CA VAL A 455 -15.48 -8.92 -4.02
C VAL A 455 -14.95 -8.87 -5.45
N HIS A 456 -14.18 -7.84 -5.74
CA HIS A 456 -13.62 -7.55 -7.05
C HIS A 456 -12.10 -7.62 -6.96
N LEU A 457 -11.50 -8.53 -7.73
CA LEU A 457 -10.05 -8.74 -7.77
C LEU A 457 -9.53 -8.29 -9.14
N PHE A 458 -8.59 -7.37 -9.14
CA PHE A 458 -7.98 -6.84 -10.36
C PHE A 458 -6.46 -7.02 -10.33
N ASP A 459 -5.86 -7.07 -11.51
CA ASP A 459 -4.45 -6.81 -11.73
C ASP A 459 -4.27 -5.74 -12.81
N LEU A 460 -3.02 -5.34 -13.04
CA LEU A 460 -2.68 -4.21 -13.90
C LEU A 460 -1.82 -4.66 -15.09
N GLU A 461 -2.03 -4.01 -16.23
CA GLU A 461 -1.29 -4.19 -17.47
C GLU A 461 -1.08 -2.83 -18.15
N ASN A 462 0.15 -2.54 -18.56
CA ASN A 462 0.48 -1.28 -19.24
C ASN A 462 0.02 -1.28 -20.72
N ALA A 463 0.18 -0.14 -21.39
CA ALA A 463 -0.24 0.03 -22.78
C ALA A 463 0.47 -0.93 -23.77
N ALA A 464 1.66 -1.44 -23.42
CA ALA A 464 2.41 -2.41 -24.20
C ALA A 464 1.95 -3.86 -23.98
N GLY A 465 0.89 -4.09 -23.21
CA GLY A 465 0.37 -5.41 -22.92
C GLY A 465 1.17 -6.19 -21.87
N ARG A 466 2.08 -5.52 -21.14
CA ARG A 466 2.92 -6.14 -20.10
C ARG A 466 2.29 -5.98 -18.73
N PRO A 467 2.33 -7.01 -17.86
CA PRO A 467 1.85 -6.89 -16.49
C PRO A 467 2.61 -5.78 -15.74
N VAL A 468 1.90 -5.06 -14.88
CA VAL A 468 2.48 -4.11 -13.92
C VAL A 468 2.57 -4.80 -12.57
N TYR A 469 3.75 -4.73 -11.93
CA TYR A 469 3.95 -5.33 -10.62
C TYR A 469 3.40 -4.42 -9.52
N VAL A 470 2.24 -4.79 -8.98
CA VAL A 470 1.64 -4.10 -7.83
C VAL A 470 2.43 -4.44 -6.57
N HIS A 471 3.25 -3.49 -6.13
CA HIS A 471 3.99 -3.56 -4.86
C HIS A 471 3.35 -2.71 -3.76
N ALA A 472 2.40 -1.84 -4.07
CA ALA A 472 1.66 -1.04 -3.09
C ALA A 472 1.17 -1.86 -1.87
N LYS A 473 1.08 -1.18 -0.71
CA LYS A 473 0.39 -1.68 0.50
C LYS A 473 -0.52 -0.57 1.03
N VAL A 474 -1.64 -0.39 0.33
CA VAL A 474 -2.59 0.70 0.55
C VAL A 474 -3.96 0.13 0.88
N VAL A 475 -4.62 0.72 1.87
CA VAL A 475 -6.03 0.44 2.16
C VAL A 475 -6.78 1.74 2.41
N VAL A 476 -7.95 1.89 1.79
CA VAL A 476 -8.92 2.97 2.04
C VAL A 476 -10.25 2.35 2.45
N ILE A 477 -10.87 2.87 3.51
CA ILE A 477 -12.15 2.38 4.05
C ILE A 477 -13.16 3.51 4.07
N ASP A 478 -14.26 3.32 3.33
CA ASP A 478 -15.43 4.20 3.23
C ASP A 478 -15.11 5.67 2.89
N ASP A 479 -13.96 5.92 2.24
CA ASP A 479 -13.40 7.27 2.03
C ASP A 479 -13.13 8.04 3.34
N VAL A 480 -13.04 7.36 4.50
CA VAL A 480 -12.82 7.97 5.81
C VAL A 480 -11.40 7.75 6.30
N TRP A 481 -10.97 6.50 6.29
CA TRP A 481 -9.69 6.07 6.85
C TRP A 481 -8.79 5.51 5.75
N ALA A 482 -7.54 5.95 5.72
CA ALA A 482 -6.54 5.45 4.79
C ALA A 482 -5.31 4.94 5.52
N ALA A 483 -4.63 3.94 4.97
CA ALA A 483 -3.34 3.50 5.45
C ALA A 483 -2.39 3.18 4.29
N VAL A 484 -1.14 3.63 4.43
CA VAL A 484 -0.05 3.40 3.49
C VAL A 484 1.20 3.01 4.28
N GLY A 485 1.96 2.04 3.79
CA GLY A 485 3.19 1.63 4.46
C GLY A 485 3.91 0.46 3.79
N SER A 486 4.70 -0.25 4.58
CA SER A 486 5.45 -1.42 4.14
C SER A 486 4.76 -2.76 4.42
N ALA A 487 3.76 -2.77 5.31
CA ALA A 487 3.14 -4.00 5.80
C ALA A 487 2.19 -4.64 4.78
N ASN A 488 2.59 -5.78 4.23
CA ASN A 488 1.71 -6.59 3.39
C ASN A 488 0.54 -7.21 4.17
N LEU A 489 -0.53 -7.57 3.46
CA LEU A 489 -1.67 -8.30 4.00
C LEU A 489 -1.40 -9.81 4.12
N ASN A 490 -0.36 -10.14 4.89
CA ASN A 490 0.03 -11.50 5.25
C ASN A 490 0.42 -11.61 6.75
N ARG A 491 0.59 -12.83 7.27
CA ARG A 491 0.98 -13.05 8.68
C ARG A 491 2.43 -12.64 8.92
N ARG A 492 3.29 -12.77 7.91
CA ARG A 492 4.69 -12.31 7.94
C ARG A 492 4.79 -10.84 8.33
N SER A 493 4.18 -9.94 7.58
CA SER A 493 4.18 -8.49 7.85
C SER A 493 3.35 -8.11 9.07
N TRP A 494 2.36 -8.92 9.47
CA TRP A 494 1.54 -8.61 10.65
C TRP A 494 2.12 -9.10 11.97
N THR A 495 3.14 -9.97 11.95
CA THR A 495 3.65 -10.59 13.19
C THR A 495 5.16 -10.83 13.24
N HIS A 496 5.84 -10.86 12.10
CA HIS A 496 7.17 -11.43 11.97
C HIS A 496 8.23 -10.43 11.46
N ASP A 497 8.04 -9.86 10.29
CA ASP A 497 8.97 -8.87 9.73
C ASP A 497 8.72 -7.52 10.40
N SER A 498 9.77 -6.69 10.53
CA SER A 498 9.54 -5.36 11.07
C SER A 498 8.93 -4.47 9.99
N GLU A 499 7.78 -3.88 10.27
CA GLU A 499 7.01 -3.07 9.33
C GLU A 499 6.66 -1.70 9.91
N LEU A 500 6.31 -0.75 9.04
CA LEU A 500 5.80 0.57 9.39
C LEU A 500 4.65 0.94 8.45
N THR A 501 3.56 1.44 9.01
CA THR A 501 2.38 1.92 8.29
C THR A 501 1.87 3.19 8.96
N ALA A 502 1.55 4.22 8.18
CA ALA A 502 0.79 5.36 8.68
C ALA A 502 -0.68 5.14 8.39
N ALA A 503 -1.50 5.16 9.43
CA ALA A 503 -2.94 5.34 9.31
C ALA A 503 -3.26 6.83 9.38
N VAL A 504 -4.04 7.32 8.43
CA VAL A 504 -4.35 8.73 8.22
C VAL A 504 -5.85 8.94 8.31
N LEU A 505 -6.25 9.88 9.14
CA LEU A 505 -7.61 10.39 9.25
C LEU A 505 -7.57 11.90 9.08
N ASP A 506 -8.17 12.41 8.00
CA ASP A 506 -8.21 13.84 7.71
C ASP A 506 -9.41 14.48 8.44
N GLU A 507 -9.17 15.57 9.16
CA GLU A 507 -10.24 16.31 9.85
C GLU A 507 -11.19 17.00 8.87
N GLN A 508 -10.73 17.32 7.67
CA GLN A 508 -11.56 17.94 6.64
C GLN A 508 -12.49 16.92 5.98
N LEU A 509 -13.78 17.23 6.04
CA LEU A 509 -14.81 16.55 5.28
C LEU A 509 -14.71 16.88 3.80
N ASP A 510 -14.96 15.87 2.98
CA ASP A 510 -15.12 16.02 1.53
C ASP A 510 -16.60 16.30 1.23
N GLY A 511 -16.89 17.49 0.70
CA GLY A 511 -18.26 17.93 0.42
C GLY A 511 -18.91 17.32 -0.83
N ARG A 512 -18.21 16.45 -1.57
CA ARG A 512 -18.77 15.81 -2.79
C ARG A 512 -19.68 14.64 -2.40
N GLU A 513 -20.79 14.48 -3.12
CA GLU A 513 -21.68 13.34 -2.90
C GLU A 513 -21.04 12.02 -3.37
N PRO A 514 -21.23 10.90 -2.63
CA PRO A 514 -21.94 10.80 -1.36
C PRO A 514 -21.14 11.37 -0.19
N VAL A 515 -21.70 12.31 0.59
CA VAL A 515 -20.98 12.98 1.70
C VAL A 515 -20.65 12.05 2.88
N ASP A 516 -21.44 11.00 3.09
CA ASP A 516 -21.20 9.96 4.12
C ASP A 516 -21.42 8.57 3.52
N PRO A 517 -20.45 8.03 2.74
CA PRO A 517 -20.60 6.76 2.05
C PRO A 517 -20.91 5.60 3.01
N GLY A 518 -20.37 5.68 4.23
CA GLY A 518 -20.55 4.65 5.25
C GLY A 518 -21.89 4.74 6.01
N GLY A 519 -22.59 5.88 5.95
CA GLY A 519 -23.84 6.11 6.68
C GLY A 519 -23.70 6.04 8.21
N LEU A 520 -22.51 6.34 8.74
CA LEU A 520 -22.21 6.28 10.17
C LEU A 520 -22.11 7.67 10.83
N GLY A 521 -22.31 8.74 10.06
CA GLY A 521 -22.06 10.12 10.47
C GLY A 521 -20.57 10.48 10.51
N ASP A 522 -19.68 9.60 10.04
CA ASP A 522 -18.24 9.86 10.00
C ASP A 522 -17.89 10.84 8.88
N GLY A 523 -18.63 10.80 7.76
CA GLY A 523 -18.43 11.65 6.59
C GLY A 523 -17.13 11.32 5.83
N ALA A 524 -17.19 11.32 4.50
CA ALA A 524 -16.01 11.14 3.68
C ALA A 524 -14.96 12.22 3.98
N ARG A 525 -13.69 11.84 3.96
CA ARG A 525 -12.55 12.69 4.31
C ARG A 525 -11.71 12.96 3.07
N THR A 526 -11.25 14.20 2.94
CA THR A 526 -10.59 14.66 1.71
C THR A 526 -9.38 13.80 1.37
N PHE A 527 -8.45 13.57 2.30
CA PHE A 527 -7.27 12.73 2.03
C PHE A 527 -7.63 11.31 1.55
N ALA A 528 -8.48 10.61 2.29
CA ALA A 528 -8.80 9.21 2.02
C ALA A 528 -9.55 9.06 0.68
N ARG A 529 -10.50 9.94 0.39
CA ARG A 529 -11.19 9.97 -0.91
C ARG A 529 -10.23 10.31 -2.04
N GLN A 530 -9.41 11.35 -1.90
CA GLN A 530 -8.49 11.76 -2.96
C GLN A 530 -7.45 10.70 -3.28
N LEU A 531 -6.93 9.99 -2.27
CA LEU A 531 -6.04 8.86 -2.46
C LEU A 531 -6.71 7.76 -3.31
N ARG A 532 -7.92 7.35 -2.94
CA ARG A 532 -8.67 6.34 -3.71
C ARG A 532 -8.91 6.81 -5.14
N LEU A 533 -9.39 8.05 -5.31
CA LEU A 533 -9.69 8.59 -6.64
C LEU A 533 -8.44 8.65 -7.52
N ALA A 534 -7.33 9.16 -7.00
CA ALA A 534 -6.06 9.23 -7.74
C ALA A 534 -5.59 7.85 -8.22
N LEU A 535 -5.60 6.85 -7.34
CA LEU A 535 -5.25 5.46 -7.72
C LEU A 535 -6.22 4.91 -8.78
N THR A 536 -7.53 5.09 -8.59
CA THR A 536 -8.51 4.61 -9.58
C THR A 536 -8.39 5.33 -10.93
N ARG A 537 -8.06 6.63 -10.96
CA ARG A 537 -7.83 7.38 -12.20
C ARG A 537 -6.65 6.82 -12.97
N GLU A 538 -5.53 6.57 -12.30
CA GLU A 538 -4.35 5.94 -12.91
C GLU A 538 -4.70 4.60 -13.54
N HIS A 539 -5.35 3.71 -12.78
CA HIS A 539 -5.73 2.37 -13.24
C HIS A 539 -6.74 2.38 -14.39
N LEU A 540 -7.56 3.43 -14.48
CA LEU A 540 -8.53 3.66 -15.56
C LEU A 540 -7.94 4.44 -16.74
N GLY A 541 -6.70 4.94 -16.64
CA GLY A 541 -6.06 5.76 -17.66
C GLY A 541 -6.76 7.12 -17.84
N ARG A 542 -7.23 7.72 -16.75
CA ARG A 542 -7.99 8.99 -16.74
C ARG A 542 -7.12 10.18 -16.32
N ILE A 543 -7.54 11.36 -16.79
CA ILE A 543 -6.92 12.63 -16.41
C ILE A 543 -7.43 13.10 -15.05
N ASP A 544 -6.67 14.00 -14.41
CA ASP A 544 -7.08 14.58 -13.13
C ASP A 544 -8.43 15.30 -13.22
N GLY A 545 -9.28 15.04 -12.21
CA GLY A 545 -10.64 15.58 -12.11
C GLY A 545 -11.73 14.75 -12.79
N ASP A 546 -11.38 13.73 -13.60
CA ASP A 546 -12.35 12.81 -14.23
C ASP A 546 -12.85 11.72 -13.25
N ASP A 547 -13.52 12.19 -12.19
CA ASP A 547 -13.90 11.40 -11.00
C ASP A 547 -15.40 11.19 -10.84
N ALA A 548 -16.25 11.75 -11.71
CA ALA A 548 -17.68 11.88 -11.44
C ALA A 548 -18.38 10.54 -11.14
N ASP A 549 -18.09 9.49 -11.92
CA ASP A 549 -18.59 8.13 -11.71
C ASP A 549 -17.72 7.29 -10.75
N LEU A 550 -16.65 7.87 -10.20
CA LEU A 550 -15.77 7.26 -9.20
C LEU A 550 -16.09 7.72 -7.78
N LEU A 551 -16.90 8.77 -7.59
CA LEU A 551 -17.25 9.28 -6.25
C LEU A 551 -18.14 8.31 -5.48
N ASP A 552 -19.25 7.84 -6.07
CA ASP A 552 -20.08 6.82 -5.44
C ASP A 552 -19.39 5.44 -5.50
N PRO A 553 -19.30 4.72 -4.37
CA PRO A 553 -18.67 3.42 -4.34
C PRO A 553 -19.25 2.33 -5.27
N ASP A 554 -20.57 2.30 -5.50
CA ASP A 554 -21.16 1.31 -6.40
C ASP A 554 -20.83 1.64 -7.84
N SER A 555 -20.94 2.91 -8.23
CA SER A 555 -20.54 3.40 -9.55
C SER A 555 -19.06 3.17 -9.82
N ALA A 556 -18.19 3.44 -8.86
CA ALA A 556 -16.74 3.24 -8.98
C ALA A 556 -16.40 1.77 -9.27
N VAL A 557 -17.02 0.85 -8.52
CA VAL A 557 -16.87 -0.60 -8.74
C VAL A 557 -17.30 -0.99 -10.14
N GLU A 558 -18.46 -0.51 -10.59
CA GLU A 558 -18.98 -0.86 -11.91
C GLU A 558 -18.11 -0.28 -13.03
N THR A 559 -17.59 0.93 -12.87
CA THR A 559 -16.66 1.54 -13.82
C THR A 559 -15.34 0.77 -13.91
N MET A 560 -14.76 0.37 -12.78
CA MET A 560 -13.55 -0.48 -12.77
C MET A 560 -13.82 -1.84 -13.43
N ARG A 561 -14.96 -2.47 -13.12
CA ARG A 561 -15.36 -3.75 -13.73
C ARG A 561 -15.53 -3.65 -15.24
N ARG A 562 -16.27 -2.65 -15.73
CA ARG A 562 -16.44 -2.42 -17.17
C ARG A 562 -15.11 -2.13 -17.87
N SER A 563 -14.19 -1.43 -17.22
CA SER A 563 -12.86 -1.20 -17.77
C SER A 563 -12.09 -2.50 -17.93
N ALA A 564 -12.07 -3.35 -16.90
CA ALA A 564 -11.44 -4.65 -16.94
C ALA A 564 -12.07 -5.58 -17.99
N ASP A 565 -13.41 -5.68 -18.01
CA ASP A 565 -14.16 -6.53 -18.95
C ASP A 565 -13.85 -6.14 -20.41
N ARG A 566 -13.74 -4.85 -20.73
CA ARG A 566 -13.36 -4.38 -22.07
C ARG A 566 -11.96 -4.82 -22.46
N LEU A 567 -10.98 -4.63 -21.57
CA LEU A 567 -9.60 -5.00 -21.84
C LEU A 567 -9.46 -6.53 -21.93
N ASP A 568 -10.12 -7.29 -21.07
CA ASP A 568 -10.19 -8.75 -21.13
C ASP A 568 -10.83 -9.25 -22.43
N ALA A 569 -11.93 -8.64 -22.88
CA ALA A 569 -12.58 -8.98 -24.14
C ALA A 569 -11.66 -8.73 -25.35
N TRP A 570 -10.92 -7.62 -25.36
CA TRP A 570 -9.92 -7.33 -26.40
C TRP A 570 -8.78 -8.37 -26.43
N HIS A 571 -8.32 -8.84 -25.26
CA HIS A 571 -7.38 -9.96 -25.20
C HIS A 571 -8.00 -11.27 -25.71
N ALA A 572 -9.27 -11.53 -25.41
CA ALA A 572 -9.97 -12.74 -25.84
C ALA A 572 -10.18 -12.81 -27.36
N THR A 573 -10.24 -11.66 -28.05
CA THR A 573 -10.30 -11.60 -29.52
C THR A 573 -8.92 -11.66 -30.19
N GLY A 574 -7.84 -11.91 -29.43
CA GLY A 574 -6.48 -11.94 -29.98
C GLY A 574 -5.89 -10.56 -30.20
N CYS A 575 -6.29 -9.58 -29.40
CA CYS A 575 -5.79 -8.20 -29.45
C CYS A 575 -6.10 -7.47 -30.77
N VAL A 576 -7.23 -7.79 -31.40
CA VAL A 576 -7.66 -7.22 -32.67
C VAL A 576 -8.34 -5.86 -32.45
N GLY A 577 -7.95 -4.86 -33.25
CA GLY A 577 -8.48 -3.50 -33.17
C GLY A 577 -7.80 -2.63 -32.09
N SER A 578 -8.36 -1.44 -31.86
CA SER A 578 -7.80 -0.49 -30.88
C SER A 578 -7.88 -1.04 -29.46
N ARG A 579 -6.75 -1.03 -28.75
CA ARG A 579 -6.69 -1.41 -27.33
C ARG A 579 -7.58 -0.48 -26.50
N PRO A 580 -8.47 -1.02 -25.63
CA PRO A 580 -9.22 -0.21 -24.69
C PRO A 580 -8.30 0.61 -23.77
N VAL A 581 -8.76 1.82 -23.40
CA VAL A 581 -8.09 2.67 -22.40
C VAL A 581 -8.17 2.04 -21.02
N GLY A 582 -7.13 2.28 -20.21
CA GLY A 582 -6.99 1.78 -18.85
C GLY A 582 -6.06 0.58 -18.76
N GLN A 583 -5.83 0.15 -17.52
CA GLN A 583 -4.81 -0.81 -17.16
C GLN A 583 -5.37 -2.04 -16.45
N LEU A 584 -6.60 -1.93 -15.93
CA LEU A 584 -7.25 -3.00 -15.17
C LEU A 584 -7.51 -4.23 -16.02
N ARG A 585 -7.17 -5.39 -15.46
CA ARG A 585 -7.53 -6.73 -15.92
C ARG A 585 -8.25 -7.46 -14.79
N SER A 586 -9.20 -8.32 -15.11
CA SER A 586 -9.80 -9.18 -14.10
C SER A 586 -8.75 -10.18 -13.61
N HIS A 587 -8.55 -10.25 -12.29
CA HIS A 587 -7.56 -11.18 -11.76
C HIS A 587 -8.05 -12.63 -11.90
N PRO A 588 -7.28 -13.52 -12.55
CA PRO A 588 -7.76 -14.88 -12.80
C PRO A 588 -7.91 -15.68 -11.51
N GLY A 589 -9.11 -16.21 -11.28
CA GLY A 589 -9.35 -17.21 -10.25
C GLY A 589 -8.60 -18.51 -10.58
N ARG A 590 -7.43 -18.73 -9.97
CA ARG A 590 -6.66 -19.95 -10.23
C ARG A 590 -7.23 -21.13 -9.41
N PRO A 591 -7.58 -22.27 -10.04
CA PRO A 591 -7.96 -23.47 -9.30
C PRO A 591 -6.74 -23.93 -8.50
N GLY A 592 -6.73 -23.66 -7.20
CA GLY A 592 -5.54 -23.98 -6.42
C GLY A 592 -5.35 -25.49 -6.36
N GLY A 593 -4.12 -25.95 -6.60
CA GLY A 593 -3.78 -27.35 -6.87
C GLY A 593 -4.38 -28.38 -5.91
N GLY A 594 -4.44 -29.63 -6.38
CA GLY A 594 -5.08 -30.76 -5.69
C GLY A 594 -4.69 -30.89 -4.20
N THR A 595 -5.62 -31.39 -3.40
CA THR A 595 -5.56 -31.47 -1.92
C THR A 595 -4.26 -32.07 -1.39
N TRP A 596 -3.68 -33.03 -2.09
CA TRP A 596 -2.41 -33.68 -1.73
C TRP A 596 -1.19 -32.76 -1.88
N ARG A 597 -1.06 -32.05 -3.00
CA ARG A 597 0.02 -31.07 -3.21
C ARG A 597 -0.01 -29.96 -2.16
N ARG A 598 -1.21 -29.55 -1.74
CA ARG A 598 -1.41 -28.57 -0.65
C ARG A 598 -0.85 -29.05 0.68
N ARG A 599 -1.09 -30.33 1.04
CA ARG A 599 -0.61 -30.89 2.32
C ARG A 599 0.92 -30.95 2.37
N LEU A 600 1.56 -31.24 1.24
CA LEU A 600 3.04 -31.32 1.13
C LEU A 600 3.72 -29.95 1.23
N VAL A 601 3.18 -28.92 0.57
CA VAL A 601 3.82 -27.60 0.47
C VAL A 601 3.50 -26.71 1.67
N ARG A 602 2.41 -26.99 2.41
CA ARG A 602 1.94 -26.14 3.51
C ARG A 602 2.95 -25.93 4.65
N PRO A 603 3.68 -26.94 5.16
CA PRO A 603 4.68 -26.70 6.20
C PRO A 603 5.78 -25.73 5.76
N ALA A 604 6.26 -25.85 4.52
CA ALA A 604 7.24 -24.93 3.95
C ALA A 604 6.67 -23.51 3.81
N TYR A 605 5.42 -23.38 3.34
CA TYR A 605 4.71 -22.10 3.29
C TYR A 605 4.61 -21.44 4.67
N ASP A 606 4.10 -22.18 5.67
CA ASP A 606 3.87 -21.68 7.02
C ASP A 606 5.17 -21.33 7.77
N LEU A 607 6.30 -21.95 7.40
CA LEU A 607 7.60 -21.74 8.05
C LEU A 607 8.47 -20.67 7.37
N VAL A 608 8.41 -20.55 6.04
CA VAL A 608 9.35 -19.73 5.25
C VAL A 608 8.67 -18.50 4.63
N TYR A 609 7.50 -18.68 4.02
CA TYR A 609 6.85 -17.60 3.26
C TYR A 609 5.91 -16.76 4.11
N ASP A 610 5.16 -17.38 5.02
CA ASP A 610 4.24 -16.70 5.93
C ASP A 610 4.53 -17.02 7.41
N PRO A 611 5.77 -16.90 7.92
CA PRO A 611 6.12 -17.30 9.27
C PRO A 611 5.29 -16.56 10.34
N ASP A 612 5.05 -17.23 11.47
CA ASP A 612 4.35 -16.64 12.62
C ASP A 612 5.38 -16.09 13.61
N GLY A 613 5.39 -14.77 13.83
CA GLY A 613 6.29 -14.11 14.77
C GLY A 613 5.71 -13.87 16.17
N ARG A 614 4.47 -14.31 16.43
CA ARG A 614 3.81 -14.14 17.73
C ARG A 614 4.46 -15.02 18.82
N PRO A 615 4.40 -14.62 20.10
CA PRO A 615 4.61 -15.52 21.23
C PRO A 615 3.62 -16.69 21.21
N TRP A 616 4.03 -17.85 21.75
CA TRP A 616 3.21 -19.06 21.76
C TRP A 616 1.82 -18.85 22.40
N ARG A 617 1.74 -18.06 23.49
CA ARG A 617 0.48 -17.75 24.20
C ARG A 617 -0.52 -17.02 23.29
N ILE A 618 -0.03 -16.11 22.44
CA ILE A 618 -0.85 -15.35 21.50
C ILE A 618 -1.28 -16.24 20.32
N ARG A 619 -0.41 -17.14 19.85
CA ARG A 619 -0.75 -18.12 18.80
C ARG A 619 -1.91 -19.02 19.20
N LEU A 620 -1.87 -19.56 20.43
CA LEU A 620 -2.94 -20.42 20.95
C LEU A 620 -4.29 -19.72 21.00
N ARG A 621 -4.29 -18.42 21.35
CA ARG A 621 -5.51 -17.60 21.39
C ARG A 621 -5.97 -17.12 20.01
N ARG A 622 -5.15 -17.31 18.97
CA ARG A 622 -5.37 -16.82 17.60
C ARG A 622 -5.64 -15.31 17.56
N THR A 623 -4.85 -14.55 18.33
CA THR A 623 -4.95 -13.08 18.45
C THR A 623 -3.73 -12.38 17.85
N PHE A 624 -3.73 -11.04 17.89
CA PHE A 624 -2.61 -10.17 17.52
C PHE A 624 -2.27 -9.20 18.65
#